data_AF-A0A8J4ST96-F1
#
_entry.id   AF-A0A8J4ST96-F1
#
_cell.length_a   1.000
_cell.length_b   1.000
_cell.length_c   1.000
_cell.angle_alpha   90.00
_cell.angle_beta   90.00
_cell.angle_gamma   90.00
#
_symmetry.space_group_name_H-M   'P 1'
#
loop_
_entity.id
_entity.type
_entity.pdbx_description
1 polymer ?
#
loop_
_entity_poly.entity_id
_entity_poly.type
_entity_poly.pdbx_seq_one_letter_code
_entity_poly.pdbx_strand_id
1 'polypeptide(L)'
;VKAVKKSLVLLSLAVILVLSACGNKENSNNSNTATESEHSNMGEMDHSGSGEVPEGIKDAENPTYKVGDEVVIQADHMEGMNGAKATVVGAYDTVAYTVTFTPTTGGDPIPDHKWVIQEEIKDAGSEPLKEGDKVTLEADHMEGMMGAEATIDSAERTTVYMVDYTPATGGNPVKNHQWLVESELSTK
;
A
#
# COMPACT_ATOMS: atom_id res chain seq x y z
N VAL A 1 49.02 -3.35 -55.92
CA VAL A 1 47.56 -3.32 -55.64
C VAL A 1 47.20 -1.94 -55.11
N LYS A 2 46.30 -1.20 -55.80
CA LYS A 2 45.52 0.03 -55.44
C LYS A 2 46.29 1.20 -54.78
N ALA A 3 46.52 2.38 -55.39
CA ALA A 3 45.60 3.43 -55.92
C ALA A 3 44.56 3.91 -54.88
N VAL A 4 44.26 5.19 -54.62
CA VAL A 4 44.61 6.52 -55.16
C VAL A 4 44.09 7.57 -54.15
N LYS A 5 44.76 8.73 -54.06
CA LYS A 5 44.37 9.95 -53.32
C LYS A 5 43.09 10.60 -53.89
N LYS A 6 42.34 11.36 -53.07
CA LYS A 6 41.48 12.54 -53.39
C LYS A 6 40.57 12.81 -52.17
N SER A 7 40.16 14.02 -51.78
CA SER A 7 40.41 15.40 -52.22
C SER A 7 39.88 16.31 -51.10
N LEU A 8 40.52 17.46 -50.89
CA LEU A 8 40.17 18.52 -49.93
C LEU A 8 39.33 19.58 -50.67
N VAL A 9 38.08 19.83 -50.26
CA VAL A 9 37.10 20.77 -50.86
C VAL A 9 35.95 20.92 -49.83
N LEU A 10 35.34 22.04 -49.43
CA LEU A 10 35.43 23.48 -49.72
C LEU A 10 34.76 24.25 -48.57
N LEU A 11 35.23 25.50 -48.42
CA LEU A 11 34.68 26.63 -47.69
C LEU A 11 33.29 27.06 -48.23
N SER A 12 32.33 27.42 -47.37
CA SER A 12 31.34 28.46 -47.71
C SER A 12 30.72 29.11 -46.47
N LEU A 13 30.76 30.44 -46.50
CA LEU A 13 30.33 31.41 -45.51
C LEU A 13 28.96 31.98 -45.96
N ALA A 14 27.97 32.04 -45.07
CA ALA A 14 26.80 32.90 -45.27
C ALA A 14 26.22 33.35 -43.92
N VAL A 15 26.53 34.59 -43.57
CA VAL A 15 25.85 35.35 -42.52
C VAL A 15 24.68 36.07 -43.19
N ILE A 16 23.46 35.83 -42.69
CA ILE A 16 22.31 36.69 -42.97
C ILE A 16 21.75 37.12 -41.62
N LEU A 17 21.97 38.40 -41.29
CA LEU A 17 21.33 39.11 -40.20
C LEU A 17 19.95 39.55 -40.67
N VAL A 18 18.91 39.04 -40.02
CA VAL A 18 17.57 39.63 -40.13
C VAL A 18 17.24 40.23 -38.77
N LEU A 19 17.34 41.56 -38.68
CA LEU A 19 16.79 42.35 -37.58
C LEU A 19 15.29 42.54 -37.87
N SER A 20 14.43 42.05 -36.98
CA SER A 20 13.02 42.42 -36.94
C SER A 20 12.69 42.82 -35.50
N ALA A 21 12.26 44.07 -35.39
CA ALA A 21 11.87 44.73 -34.16
C ALA A 21 10.38 44.47 -33.83
N CYS A 22 10.04 44.77 -32.58
CA CYS A 22 8.71 44.98 -31.98
C CYS A 22 8.07 43.78 -31.27
N GLY A 23 7.81 43.94 -29.97
CA GLY A 23 6.71 43.26 -29.27
C GLY A 23 7.00 42.84 -27.83
N ASN A 24 6.64 43.71 -26.88
CA ASN A 24 6.76 43.52 -25.44
C ASN A 24 5.96 42.30 -24.89
N LYS A 25 6.61 41.40 -24.15
CA LYS A 25 6.02 40.63 -23.02
C LYS A 25 7.10 39.83 -22.26
N GLU A 26 7.28 40.17 -20.99
CA GLU A 26 8.00 39.38 -19.99
C GLU A 26 7.31 38.02 -19.78
N ASN A 27 8.08 36.94 -19.69
CA ASN A 27 8.17 36.13 -18.46
C ASN A 27 9.30 35.09 -18.54
N SER A 28 9.99 34.89 -17.42
CA SER A 28 11.17 34.05 -17.23
C SER A 28 10.95 32.56 -17.58
N ASN A 29 11.86 32.00 -18.38
CA ASN A 29 12.04 30.55 -18.49
C ASN A 29 12.99 30.08 -17.39
N ASN A 30 12.45 29.40 -16.37
CA ASN A 30 13.23 28.58 -15.45
C ASN A 30 13.33 27.17 -16.04
N SER A 31 14.56 26.73 -16.28
CA SER A 31 14.92 25.38 -16.67
C SER A 31 14.82 24.46 -15.44
N ASN A 32 13.73 23.71 -15.32
CA ASN A 32 13.69 22.51 -14.47
C ASN A 32 13.46 21.30 -15.37
N THR A 33 14.53 20.53 -15.55
CA THR A 33 14.49 19.16 -16.06
C THR A 33 13.80 18.30 -14.99
N ALA A 34 12.48 18.23 -15.04
CA ALA A 34 11.72 17.22 -14.33
C ALA A 34 11.88 15.93 -15.12
N THR A 35 12.70 15.03 -14.59
CA THR A 35 12.61 13.60 -14.86
C THR A 35 11.16 13.20 -14.57
N GLU A 36 10.37 13.00 -15.62
CA GLU A 36 9.08 12.35 -15.48
C GLU A 36 9.33 10.97 -14.90
N SER A 37 9.01 10.87 -13.61
CA SER A 37 8.70 9.63 -12.92
C SER A 37 7.72 8.87 -13.79
N GLU A 38 8.15 7.73 -14.30
CA GLU A 38 7.25 6.72 -14.82
C GLU A 38 6.27 6.37 -13.69
N HIS A 39 5.09 6.97 -13.75
CA HIS A 39 3.95 6.59 -12.94
C HIS A 39 3.51 5.23 -13.47
N SER A 40 4.25 4.21 -13.04
CA SER A 40 3.85 2.82 -13.14
C SER A 40 2.52 2.75 -12.40
N ASN A 41 1.45 2.80 -13.18
CA ASN A 41 0.12 2.37 -12.81
C ASN A 41 0.24 0.87 -12.50
N MET A 42 0.81 0.56 -11.33
CA MET A 42 0.83 -0.76 -10.73
C MET A 42 -0.61 -1.00 -10.30
N GLY A 43 -1.40 -1.43 -11.28
CA GLY A 43 -2.83 -1.60 -11.16
C GLY A 43 -3.17 -2.47 -9.98
N GLU A 44 -4.26 -2.12 -9.30
CA GLU A 44 -5.33 -3.03 -8.89
C GLU A 44 -4.81 -4.44 -8.55
N MET A 45 -3.79 -4.50 -7.70
CA MET A 45 -3.36 -5.75 -7.09
C MET A 45 -4.47 -6.09 -6.11
N ASP A 46 -4.95 -7.32 -6.18
CA ASP A 46 -6.05 -7.82 -5.37
C ASP A 46 -5.60 -7.82 -3.90
N HIS A 47 -5.76 -6.68 -3.23
CA HIS A 47 -5.47 -6.50 -1.80
C HIS A 47 -6.68 -6.91 -0.94
N SER A 48 -7.66 -7.59 -1.54
CA SER A 48 -8.67 -8.32 -0.78
C SER A 48 -8.02 -9.62 -0.33
N GLY A 49 -7.51 -9.64 0.92
CA GLY A 49 -6.95 -10.84 1.53
C GLY A 49 -7.88 -12.06 1.42
N SER A 50 -7.37 -13.25 1.78
CA SER A 50 -8.11 -14.52 1.61
C SER A 50 -9.56 -14.48 2.15
N GLY A 51 -9.83 -13.63 3.15
CA GLY A 51 -11.12 -13.49 3.80
C GLY A 51 -11.48 -14.71 4.65
N GLU A 52 -10.54 -15.66 4.81
CA GLU A 52 -10.68 -16.82 5.67
C GLU A 52 -10.44 -16.39 7.12
N VAL A 53 -11.31 -16.85 8.02
CA VAL A 53 -11.16 -16.59 9.45
C VAL A 53 -10.12 -17.56 10.02
N PRO A 54 -9.03 -17.09 10.66
CA PRO A 54 -7.99 -17.97 11.19
C PRO A 54 -8.52 -18.97 12.22
N GLU A 55 -7.98 -20.19 12.22
CA GLU A 55 -8.41 -21.22 13.17
C GLU A 55 -8.08 -20.81 14.62
N GLY A 56 -9.04 -21.00 15.52
CA GLY A 56 -8.85 -20.80 16.96
C GLY A 56 -8.99 -19.36 17.44
N ILE A 57 -9.21 -18.39 16.53
CA ILE A 57 -9.57 -17.02 16.91
C ILE A 57 -10.91 -17.02 17.67
N LYS A 58 -11.04 -16.14 18.66
CA LYS A 58 -12.25 -16.05 19.49
C LYS A 58 -13.11 -14.89 19.06
N ASP A 59 -14.39 -15.15 18.83
CA ASP A 59 -15.40 -14.10 18.68
C ASP A 59 -15.36 -13.16 19.88
N ALA A 60 -15.48 -11.86 19.63
CA ALA A 60 -15.53 -10.86 20.67
C ALA A 60 -16.84 -10.99 21.46
N GLU A 61 -16.75 -11.06 22.79
CA GLU A 61 -17.94 -11.27 23.64
C GLU A 61 -18.85 -10.02 23.67
N ASN A 62 -18.25 -8.84 23.68
CA ASN A 62 -18.96 -7.57 23.74
C ASN A 62 -18.25 -6.48 22.91
N PRO A 63 -18.21 -6.63 21.58
CA PRO A 63 -17.58 -5.64 20.71
C PRO A 63 -18.37 -4.33 20.71
N THR A 64 -17.68 -3.21 20.53
CA THR A 64 -18.32 -1.90 20.35
C THR A 64 -19.21 -1.90 19.10
N TYR A 65 -18.76 -2.55 18.02
CA TYR A 65 -19.51 -2.72 16.78
C TYR A 65 -19.90 -4.20 16.58
N LYS A 66 -21.18 -4.52 16.46
CA LYS A 66 -21.66 -5.90 16.30
C LYS A 66 -21.62 -6.31 14.83
N VAL A 67 -21.52 -7.61 14.57
CA VAL A 67 -21.70 -8.15 13.21
C VAL A 67 -23.06 -7.71 12.65
N GLY A 68 -23.04 -7.13 11.45
CA GLY A 68 -24.18 -6.50 10.79
C GLY A 68 -24.30 -4.99 11.00
N ASP A 69 -23.54 -4.39 11.91
CA ASP A 69 -23.54 -2.94 12.10
C ASP A 69 -22.89 -2.22 10.91
N GLU A 70 -23.45 -1.05 10.56
CA GLU A 70 -22.84 -0.13 9.61
C GLU A 70 -21.89 0.83 10.33
N VAL A 71 -20.66 0.93 9.84
CA VAL A 71 -19.59 1.77 10.39
C VAL A 71 -18.94 2.63 9.30
N VAL A 72 -18.15 3.61 9.72
CA VAL A 72 -17.28 4.40 8.85
C VAL A 72 -15.83 4.10 9.21
N ILE A 73 -15.03 3.75 8.22
CA ILE A 73 -13.60 3.47 8.39
C ILE A 73 -12.84 4.80 8.56
N GLN A 74 -11.99 4.87 9.57
CA GLN A 74 -11.12 6.01 9.94
C GLN A 74 -9.64 5.63 9.82
N ALA A 75 -9.32 4.82 8.81
CA ALA A 75 -7.97 4.32 8.52
C ALA A 75 -7.68 4.41 7.02
N ASP A 76 -6.40 4.51 6.69
CA ASP A 76 -5.86 4.68 5.34
C ASP A 76 -4.84 3.59 4.99
N HIS A 77 -5.05 2.36 5.48
CA HIS A 77 -4.19 1.21 5.17
C HIS A 77 -4.11 0.95 3.66
N MET A 78 -5.21 1.20 2.95
CA MET A 78 -5.29 1.18 1.49
C MET A 78 -6.03 2.41 0.97
N GLU A 79 -5.72 2.78 -0.28
CA GLU A 79 -6.39 3.89 -0.95
C GLU A 79 -7.92 3.69 -0.95
N GLY A 80 -8.65 4.75 -0.59
CA GLY A 80 -10.11 4.75 -0.56
C GLY A 80 -10.74 4.12 0.68
N MET A 81 -9.98 3.61 1.66
CA MET A 81 -10.54 3.14 2.93
C MET A 81 -11.07 4.28 3.81
N ASN A 82 -10.31 5.36 3.96
CA ASN A 82 -10.69 6.43 4.88
C ASN A 82 -12.01 7.09 4.45
N GLY A 83 -12.98 7.13 5.36
CA GLY A 83 -14.34 7.61 5.13
C GLY A 83 -15.25 6.62 4.39
N ALA A 84 -14.77 5.43 4.03
CA ALA A 84 -15.60 4.41 3.42
C ALA A 84 -16.66 3.90 4.41
N LYS A 85 -17.86 3.66 3.90
CA LYS A 85 -18.89 2.95 4.67
C LYS A 85 -18.63 1.47 4.59
N ALA A 86 -18.70 0.81 5.73
CA ALA A 86 -18.47 -0.62 5.85
C ALA A 86 -19.57 -1.31 6.66
N THR A 87 -19.72 -2.61 6.45
CA THR A 87 -20.53 -3.51 7.27
C THR A 87 -19.60 -4.45 8.02
N VAL A 88 -19.75 -4.56 9.33
CA VAL A 88 -18.99 -5.52 10.13
C VAL A 88 -19.47 -6.93 9.81
N VAL A 89 -18.56 -7.79 9.34
CA VAL A 89 -18.84 -9.20 9.02
C VAL A 89 -18.16 -10.19 9.99
N GLY A 90 -17.24 -9.70 10.83
CA GLY A 90 -16.66 -10.45 11.94
C GLY A 90 -16.08 -9.50 13.01
N ALA A 91 -16.08 -9.93 14.26
CA ALA A 91 -15.52 -9.18 15.39
C ALA A 91 -14.88 -10.16 16.38
N TYR A 92 -13.60 -9.98 16.69
CA TYR A 92 -12.79 -10.97 17.39
C TYR A 92 -11.88 -10.35 18.44
N ASP A 93 -11.72 -11.01 19.58
CA ASP A 93 -10.80 -10.61 20.64
C ASP A 93 -9.43 -11.28 20.43
N THR A 94 -8.40 -10.48 20.11
CA THR A 94 -7.04 -10.99 19.87
C THR A 94 -5.98 -9.92 20.20
N VAL A 95 -4.73 -10.18 19.82
CA VAL A 95 -3.65 -9.19 19.77
C VAL A 95 -3.41 -8.85 18.30
N ALA A 96 -3.57 -7.57 17.96
CA ALA A 96 -3.23 -7.02 16.66
C ALA A 96 -1.79 -6.52 16.68
N TYR A 97 -1.06 -6.76 15.59
CA TYR A 97 0.32 -6.38 15.43
C TYR A 97 0.49 -5.48 14.21
N THR A 98 1.32 -4.45 14.36
CA THR A 98 1.97 -3.83 13.21
C THR A 98 3.26 -4.56 12.94
N VAL A 99 3.56 -4.84 11.66
CA VAL A 99 4.73 -5.63 11.28
C VAL A 99 5.49 -5.03 10.11
N THR A 100 6.81 -5.16 10.16
CA THR A 100 7.69 -4.90 9.02
C THR A 100 8.14 -6.23 8.43
N PHE A 101 7.77 -6.54 7.19
CA PHE A 101 8.09 -7.83 6.55
C PHE A 101 8.72 -7.67 5.16
N THR A 102 9.48 -8.67 4.72
CA THR A 102 9.98 -8.75 3.34
C THR A 102 9.16 -9.77 2.57
N PRO A 103 8.48 -9.38 1.47
CA PRO A 103 7.66 -10.32 0.71
C PRO A 103 8.47 -11.52 0.21
N THR A 104 7.86 -12.72 0.24
CA THR A 104 8.51 -13.95 -0.24
C THR A 104 8.75 -13.94 -1.76
N THR A 105 8.03 -13.08 -2.48
CA THR A 105 8.21 -12.79 -3.91
C THR A 105 9.42 -11.89 -4.20
N GLY A 106 10.07 -11.36 -3.16
CA GLY A 106 11.19 -10.42 -3.25
C GLY A 106 10.75 -8.95 -3.23
N GLY A 107 11.71 -8.03 -3.30
CA GLY A 107 11.47 -6.59 -3.22
C GLY A 107 11.96 -5.96 -1.91
N ASP A 108 11.62 -4.69 -1.72
CA ASP A 108 11.95 -3.96 -0.50
C ASP A 108 11.04 -4.39 0.67
N PRO A 109 11.49 -4.30 1.93
CA PRO A 109 10.63 -4.52 3.08
C PRO A 109 9.44 -3.55 3.10
N ILE A 110 8.27 -4.06 3.49
CA ILE A 110 7.04 -3.28 3.72
C ILE A 110 7.01 -2.92 5.21
N PRO A 111 7.21 -1.66 5.59
CA PRO A 111 7.21 -1.23 6.98
C PRO A 111 5.79 -0.96 7.51
N ASP A 112 5.60 -1.12 8.82
CA ASP A 112 4.37 -0.73 9.55
C ASP A 112 3.07 -1.25 8.91
N HIS A 113 3.09 -2.48 8.41
CA HIS A 113 1.91 -3.11 7.83
C HIS A 113 0.86 -3.37 8.92
N LYS A 114 -0.37 -2.95 8.64
CA LYS A 114 -1.55 -3.08 9.51
C LYS A 114 -2.61 -3.94 8.81
N TRP A 115 -3.15 -4.95 9.46
CA TRP A 115 -2.72 -5.59 10.72
C TRP A 115 -2.56 -7.08 10.45
N VAL A 116 -1.70 -7.75 11.22
CA VAL A 116 -1.76 -9.21 11.39
C VAL A 116 -2.13 -9.51 12.84
N ILE A 117 -2.75 -10.65 13.09
CA ILE A 117 -3.19 -11.03 14.44
C ILE A 117 -2.39 -12.22 15.01
N GLN A 118 -2.54 -12.49 16.31
CA GLN A 118 -1.86 -13.59 17.00
C GLN A 118 -2.01 -14.93 16.27
N GLU A 119 -3.21 -15.23 15.79
CA GLU A 119 -3.56 -16.49 15.12
C GLU A 119 -2.98 -16.61 13.71
N GLU A 120 -2.44 -15.52 13.16
CA GLU A 120 -1.82 -15.49 11.83
C GLU A 120 -0.29 -15.50 11.90
N ILE A 121 0.27 -15.77 13.09
CA ILE A 121 1.71 -15.86 13.30
C ILE A 121 2.07 -17.29 13.69
N LYS A 122 2.97 -17.87 12.89
CA LYS A 122 3.37 -19.26 13.05
C LYS A 122 3.92 -19.54 14.45
N ASP A 123 3.38 -20.59 15.08
CA ASP A 123 3.82 -21.08 16.40
C ASP A 123 3.80 -20.02 17.52
N ALA A 124 3.03 -18.93 17.38
CA ALA A 124 3.02 -17.82 18.35
C ALA A 124 2.42 -18.20 19.73
N GLY A 125 1.57 -19.23 19.78
CA GLY A 125 0.86 -19.61 21.00
C GLY A 125 -0.12 -18.53 21.46
N SER A 126 -0.32 -18.38 22.76
CA SER A 126 -1.30 -17.43 23.33
C SER A 126 -0.70 -16.20 24.01
N GLU A 127 0.61 -16.19 24.21
CA GLU A 127 1.29 -15.05 24.85
C GLU A 127 1.57 -13.98 23.80
N PRO A 128 1.28 -12.70 24.08
CA PRO A 128 1.58 -11.61 23.15
C PRO A 128 3.07 -11.52 22.84
N LEU A 129 3.39 -11.36 21.57
CA LEU A 129 4.74 -11.09 21.07
C LEU A 129 5.14 -9.65 21.38
N LYS A 130 6.45 -9.38 21.40
CA LYS A 130 7.02 -8.08 21.76
C LYS A 130 7.63 -7.39 20.55
N GLU A 131 7.67 -6.07 20.61
CA GLU A 131 8.41 -5.26 19.64
C GLU A 131 9.85 -5.79 19.47
N GLY A 132 10.26 -5.95 18.21
CA GLY A 132 11.56 -6.49 17.82
C GLY A 132 11.60 -8.02 17.65
N ASP A 133 10.59 -8.76 18.10
CA ASP A 133 10.50 -10.20 17.87
C ASP A 133 10.46 -10.50 16.35
N LYS A 134 11.17 -11.56 15.95
CA LYS A 134 11.20 -12.07 14.57
C LYS A 134 10.27 -13.26 14.46
N VAL A 135 9.38 -13.22 13.46
CA VAL A 135 8.33 -14.21 13.28
C VAL A 135 8.14 -14.56 11.82
N THR A 136 7.49 -15.70 11.56
CA THR A 136 7.02 -16.08 10.22
C THR A 136 5.51 -15.88 10.14
N LEU A 137 5.04 -15.17 9.12
CA LEU A 137 3.60 -14.90 8.91
C LEU A 137 2.89 -16.10 8.27
N GLU A 138 1.70 -16.40 8.75
CA GLU A 138 0.72 -17.34 8.13
C GLU A 138 -0.46 -16.59 7.50
N ALA A 139 -0.57 -15.26 7.70
CA ALA A 139 -1.48 -14.39 6.97
C ALA A 139 -1.20 -14.40 5.45
N ASP A 140 -2.26 -14.28 4.66
CA ASP A 140 -2.22 -14.15 3.20
C ASP A 140 -3.10 -13.00 2.73
N HIS A 141 -2.88 -11.82 3.32
CA HIS A 141 -3.66 -10.62 3.00
C HIS A 141 -3.27 -10.00 1.66
N MET A 142 -2.04 -10.26 1.21
CA MET A 142 -1.50 -9.81 -0.07
C MET A 142 -0.40 -10.76 -0.57
N GLU A 143 -0.17 -10.75 -1.88
CA GLU A 143 0.85 -11.58 -2.50
C GLU A 143 2.22 -11.42 -1.82
N GLY A 144 2.82 -12.54 -1.45
CA GLY A 144 4.14 -12.58 -0.82
C GLY A 144 4.13 -12.43 0.71
N MET A 145 2.97 -12.28 1.35
CA MET A 145 2.88 -12.23 2.83
C MET A 145 3.00 -13.62 3.47
N MET A 146 2.31 -14.63 2.94
CA MET A 146 2.35 -15.97 3.51
C MET A 146 3.78 -16.52 3.50
N GLY A 147 4.25 -16.93 4.68
CA GLY A 147 5.60 -17.45 4.90
C GLY A 147 6.69 -16.37 4.96
N ALA A 148 6.34 -15.08 4.92
CA ALA A 148 7.32 -14.00 5.03
C ALA A 148 7.89 -13.91 6.44
N GLU A 149 9.19 -13.58 6.51
CA GLU A 149 9.83 -13.19 7.77
C GLU A 149 9.46 -11.74 8.08
N ALA A 150 8.96 -11.52 9.30
CA ALA A 150 8.48 -10.24 9.78
C ALA A 150 9.13 -9.86 11.12
N THR A 151 9.10 -8.57 11.41
CA THR A 151 9.46 -8.00 12.71
C THR A 151 8.20 -7.42 13.32
N ILE A 152 7.92 -7.72 14.58
CA ILE A 152 6.86 -7.03 15.32
C ILE A 152 7.31 -5.60 15.58
N ASP A 153 6.54 -4.63 15.10
CA ASP A 153 6.78 -3.20 15.33
C ASP A 153 5.98 -2.70 16.54
N SER A 154 4.75 -3.17 16.70
CA SER A 154 3.93 -2.91 17.89
C SER A 154 2.89 -4.01 18.11
N ALA A 155 2.34 -4.06 19.33
CA ALA A 155 1.33 -5.03 19.72
C ALA A 155 0.23 -4.34 20.55
N GLU A 156 -1.03 -4.61 20.20
CA GLU A 156 -2.19 -4.10 20.92
C GLU A 156 -3.22 -5.22 21.14
N ARG A 157 -3.59 -5.46 22.41
CA ARG A 157 -4.73 -6.32 22.71
C ARG A 157 -6.01 -5.51 22.54
N THR A 158 -6.83 -5.89 21.56
CA THR A 158 -8.01 -5.13 21.14
C THR A 158 -9.01 -6.03 20.42
N THR A 159 -10.18 -5.46 20.10
CA THR A 159 -11.12 -6.09 19.17
C THR A 159 -10.68 -5.79 17.75
N VAL A 160 -10.49 -6.82 16.94
CA VAL A 160 -10.28 -6.70 15.49
C VAL A 160 -11.57 -6.99 14.75
N TYR A 161 -11.76 -6.28 13.64
CA TYR A 161 -12.97 -6.34 12.83
C TYR A 161 -12.61 -6.76 11.41
N MET A 162 -13.43 -7.67 10.88
CA MET A 162 -13.46 -7.99 9.47
C MET A 162 -14.65 -7.26 8.85
N VAL A 163 -14.45 -6.56 7.73
CA VAL A 163 -15.49 -5.68 7.17
C VAL A 163 -15.67 -5.85 5.66
N ASP A 164 -16.91 -5.68 5.21
CA ASP A 164 -17.22 -5.43 3.80
C ASP A 164 -17.31 -3.92 3.59
N TYR A 165 -16.64 -3.35 2.59
CA TYR A 165 -16.73 -1.91 2.33
C TYR A 165 -16.71 -1.57 0.84
N THR A 166 -17.21 -0.38 0.52
CA THR A 166 -17.03 0.22 -0.81
C THR A 166 -16.07 1.39 -0.67
N PRO A 167 -14.95 1.44 -1.43
CA PRO A 167 -13.99 2.52 -1.32
C PRO A 167 -14.65 3.90 -1.47
N ALA A 168 -14.27 4.86 -0.63
CA ALA A 168 -14.80 6.23 -0.65
C ALA A 168 -14.42 6.98 -1.94
N THR A 169 -13.35 6.56 -2.60
CA THR A 169 -12.90 7.02 -3.93
C THR A 169 -13.73 6.42 -5.08
N GLY A 170 -14.64 5.49 -4.79
CA GLY A 170 -15.35 4.69 -5.78
C GLY A 170 -14.58 3.42 -6.17
N GLY A 171 -15.22 2.51 -6.89
CA GLY A 171 -14.65 1.23 -7.29
C GLY A 171 -15.53 0.04 -6.93
N ASN A 172 -14.97 -1.16 -7.04
CA ASN A 172 -15.65 -2.40 -6.68
C ASN A 172 -15.74 -2.55 -5.16
N PRO A 173 -16.82 -3.14 -4.62
CA PRO A 173 -16.88 -3.50 -3.21
C PRO A 173 -15.77 -4.49 -2.84
N VAL A 174 -15.11 -4.24 -1.71
CA VAL A 174 -14.14 -5.15 -1.08
C VAL A 174 -14.88 -5.98 -0.04
N LYS A 175 -14.58 -7.27 0.02
CA LYS A 175 -15.28 -8.24 0.87
C LYS A 175 -14.32 -8.86 1.87
N ASN A 176 -14.80 -9.08 3.09
CA ASN A 176 -14.06 -9.71 4.18
C ASN A 176 -12.67 -9.09 4.39
N HIS A 177 -12.56 -7.75 4.33
CA HIS A 177 -11.29 -7.06 4.53
C HIS A 177 -10.80 -7.28 5.97
N GLN A 178 -9.55 -7.73 6.08
CA GLN A 178 -8.82 -8.02 7.30
C GLN A 178 -7.61 -7.06 7.37
N TRP A 179 -7.36 -6.37 8.47
CA TRP A 179 -8.21 -6.18 9.66
C TRP A 179 -8.30 -4.68 9.94
N LEU A 180 -9.31 -4.29 10.72
CA LEU A 180 -9.38 -2.98 11.35
C LEU A 180 -9.46 -3.16 12.85
N VAL A 181 -8.82 -2.28 13.62
CA VAL A 181 -9.01 -2.25 15.08
C VAL A 181 -10.15 -1.32 15.46
N GLU A 182 -10.67 -1.45 16.69
CA GLU A 182 -11.82 -0.68 17.15
C GLU A 182 -11.68 0.84 16.99
N SER A 183 -10.49 1.38 17.23
CA SER A 183 -10.20 2.81 17.14
C SER A 183 -10.19 3.35 15.70
N GLU A 184 -10.14 2.46 14.71
CA GLU A 184 -10.17 2.78 13.27
C GLU A 184 -11.59 2.75 12.69
N LEU A 185 -12.60 2.54 13.53
CA LEU A 185 -14.01 2.53 13.15
C LEU A 185 -14.78 3.58 13.94
N SER A 186 -15.78 4.17 13.31
CA SER A 186 -16.74 5.05 13.98
C SER A 186 -18.18 4.74 13.56
N THR A 187 -19.13 5.06 14.44
CA THR A 187 -20.52 5.22 13.98
C THR A 187 -20.61 6.41 13.03
N LYS A 188 -21.60 6.39 12.14
CA LYS A 188 -21.89 7.50 11.23
C LYS A 188 -22.55 8.69 11.94
#